data_AF-U2ZX72-F1
#
_entry.id   AF-U2ZX72-F1
#
_cell.length_a   1.000
_cell.length_b   1.000
_cell.length_c   1.000
_cell.angle_alpha   90.00
_cell.angle_beta   90.00
_cell.angle_gamma   90.00
#
_symmetry.space_group_name_H-M   'P 1'
#
loop_
_entity.id
_entity.type
_entity.pdbx_description
1 polymer ?
#
loop_
_entity_poly.entity_id
_entity_poly.type
_entity_poly.pdbx_seq_one_letter_code
_entity_poly.pdbx_strand_id
1 'polypeptide(L)'
;MNLSQSPITQHCFEQIPFFLKRDDQLHSHFSGNKARKFMSLLKQDLPGITTLICYGSAQSNALYSLAALARIKGWQLEFYVDHIAPWQKQRPTGNYRGALDLGAHILDVRELSSAAMHPRDYITQIRQPGDECLVVPEGGRSREAEAGVRQLGMELLSWARFQVKQPLVVALPAGTGATALYLHKTLKPHGIEVLTCPCVSGTEYLRHQFHELGEQDHPQILTLDHKHHFGKLYRDDYRTWQALLDQTDVEFDLLYDPMMWRCLLNWYHANRDKTLLYIHQGGILGNESMLPRYQRKFD
;
A
#
# COMPACT_ATOMS: atom_id res chain seq x y z
N MET A 1 14.41 8.60 13.78
CA MET A 1 13.32 7.61 13.63
C MET A 1 13.91 6.38 12.96
N ASN A 2 13.85 5.21 13.60
CA ASN A 2 14.32 3.97 13.00
C ASN A 2 13.13 3.24 12.37
N LEU A 3 12.98 3.30 11.05
CA LEU A 3 11.95 2.61 10.28
C LEU A 3 12.42 1.24 9.76
N SER A 4 13.32 0.60 10.49
CA SER A 4 13.75 -0.78 10.23
C SER A 4 13.28 -1.66 11.38
N GLN A 5 13.01 -2.94 11.09
CA GLN A 5 12.74 -3.98 12.09
C GLN A 5 11.33 -4.02 12.71
N SER A 6 10.27 -3.89 11.91
CA SER A 6 8.96 -4.42 12.34
C SER A 6 9.04 -5.92 12.67
N PRO A 7 8.26 -6.42 13.65
CA PRO A 7 8.33 -7.83 14.03
C PRO A 7 7.80 -8.75 12.94
N ILE A 8 8.24 -10.01 12.99
CA ILE A 8 7.62 -11.13 12.28
C ILE A 8 6.93 -11.99 13.33
N THR A 9 5.64 -12.22 13.15
CA THR A 9 4.78 -12.98 14.07
C THR A 9 4.25 -14.24 13.38
N GLN A 10 3.83 -15.25 14.13
CA GLN A 10 3.27 -16.49 13.59
C GLN A 10 1.77 -16.53 13.81
N HIS A 11 1.06 -16.98 12.78
CA HIS A 11 -0.41 -16.98 12.74
C HIS A 11 -0.92 -18.20 11.97
N CYS A 12 -2.22 -18.45 12.08
CA CYS A 12 -2.93 -19.45 11.31
C CYS A 12 -4.23 -18.85 10.80
N PHE A 13 -4.56 -19.05 9.53
CA PHE A 13 -5.82 -18.63 8.94
C PHE A 13 -6.35 -19.74 8.05
N GLU A 14 -7.57 -20.23 8.29
CA GLU A 14 -8.17 -21.37 7.57
C GLU A 14 -7.21 -22.59 7.50
N GLN A 15 -6.58 -22.89 8.64
CA GLN A 15 -5.59 -23.97 8.78
C GLN A 15 -4.32 -23.80 7.94
N ILE A 16 -4.07 -22.61 7.40
CA ILE A 16 -2.84 -22.23 6.72
C ILE A 16 -1.92 -21.56 7.75
N PRO A 17 -0.82 -22.22 8.18
CA PRO A 17 0.19 -21.57 9.01
C PRO A 17 0.98 -20.56 8.17
N PHE A 18 1.21 -19.37 8.71
CA PHE A 18 2.00 -18.35 8.04
C PHE A 18 2.77 -17.47 9.03
N PHE A 19 3.82 -16.85 8.51
CA PHE A 19 4.53 -15.77 9.17
C PHE A 19 3.98 -14.43 8.68
N LEU A 20 3.84 -13.46 9.57
CA LEU A 20 3.32 -12.14 9.28
C LEU A 20 4.37 -11.08 9.61
N LYS A 21 4.91 -10.42 8.57
CA LYS A 21 5.77 -9.25 8.73
C LYS A 21 4.90 -8.02 9.00
N ARG A 22 4.98 -7.51 10.24
CA ARG A 22 4.11 -6.44 10.79
C ARG A 22 4.55 -5.05 10.36
N ASP A 23 4.65 -4.81 9.05
CA ASP A 23 5.04 -3.50 8.54
C ASP A 23 4.02 -2.40 8.91
N ASP A 24 2.78 -2.75 9.26
CA ASP A 24 1.80 -1.87 9.91
C ASP A 24 2.31 -1.23 11.22
N GLN A 25 3.23 -1.89 11.92
CA GLN A 25 3.80 -1.45 13.19
C GLN A 25 5.13 -0.70 13.06
N LEU A 26 5.57 -0.33 11.85
CA LEU A 26 6.85 0.37 11.65
C LEU A 26 6.94 1.71 12.39
N HIS A 27 5.84 2.45 12.47
CA HIS A 27 5.73 3.74 13.15
C HIS A 27 4.25 4.11 13.34
N SER A 28 3.90 4.94 14.33
CA SER A 28 2.49 5.28 14.62
C SER A 28 1.74 5.95 13.46
N HIS A 29 2.38 6.87 12.75
CA HIS A 29 1.76 7.63 11.65
C HIS A 29 2.38 7.36 10.27
N PHE A 30 3.51 6.65 10.22
CA PHE A 30 4.29 6.46 8.99
C PHE A 30 4.73 5.00 8.88
N SER A 31 3.76 4.13 8.61
CA SER A 31 3.96 2.69 8.56
C SER A 31 3.56 2.06 7.22
N GLY A 32 3.62 0.73 7.19
CA GLY A 32 3.22 -0.08 6.07
C GLY A 32 4.14 0.06 4.86
N ASN A 33 3.60 -0.35 3.72
CA ASN A 33 4.35 -0.31 2.47
C ASN A 33 4.74 1.12 2.06
N LYS A 34 3.95 2.13 2.40
CA LYS A 34 4.22 3.53 2.04
C LYS A 34 5.43 4.07 2.79
N ALA A 35 5.58 3.73 4.07
CA ALA A 35 6.78 4.08 4.83
C ALA A 35 8.05 3.49 4.21
N ARG A 36 7.99 2.24 3.73
CA ARG A 36 9.10 1.62 3.00
C ARG A 36 9.42 2.39 1.73
N LYS A 37 8.42 2.76 0.93
CA LYS A 37 8.65 3.46 -0.34
C LYS A 37 9.15 4.89 -0.17
N PHE A 38 8.69 5.58 0.87
CA PHE A 38 9.08 6.96 1.15
C PHE A 38 10.28 7.06 2.10
N MET A 39 10.91 5.94 2.43
CA MET A 39 12.10 5.86 3.29
C MET A 39 13.25 6.73 2.77
N SER A 40 13.47 6.71 1.45
CA SER A 40 14.52 7.51 0.80
C SER A 40 14.27 9.00 1.01
N LEU A 41 13.03 9.45 0.76
CA LEU A 41 12.61 10.84 0.98
C LEU A 41 12.76 11.28 2.44
N LEU A 42 12.46 10.39 3.39
CA LEU A 42 12.64 10.69 4.81
C LEU A 42 14.12 10.91 5.14
N LYS A 43 15.00 10.02 4.66
CA LYS A 43 16.44 10.00 4.97
C LYS A 43 17.23 11.07 4.23
N GLN A 44 16.81 11.47 3.04
CA GLN A 44 17.50 12.48 2.25
C GLN A 44 17.39 13.86 2.92
N ASP A 45 18.51 14.57 2.93
CA ASP A 45 18.51 15.99 3.23
C ASP A 45 18.26 16.76 1.93
N LEU A 46 17.23 17.59 1.94
CA LEU A 46 16.76 18.34 0.77
C LEU A 46 16.62 19.82 1.16
N PRO A 47 17.74 20.52 1.41
CA PRO A 47 17.72 21.92 1.81
C PRO A 47 17.16 22.75 0.65
N GLY A 48 16.00 23.36 0.87
CA GLY A 48 15.26 24.13 -0.14
C GLY A 48 13.88 23.59 -0.43
N ILE A 49 13.63 22.29 -0.19
CA ILE A 49 12.29 21.74 -0.30
C ILE A 49 11.46 22.16 0.91
N THR A 50 10.31 22.77 0.64
CA THR A 50 9.34 23.19 1.65
C THR A 50 7.96 22.61 1.40
N THR A 51 7.67 22.19 0.16
CA THR A 51 6.36 21.68 -0.23
C THR A 51 6.49 20.30 -0.88
N LEU A 52 5.70 19.34 -0.41
CA LEU A 52 5.54 18.02 -0.98
C LEU A 52 4.24 18.00 -1.78
N ILE A 53 4.29 17.58 -3.04
CA ILE A 53 3.13 17.54 -3.93
C ILE A 53 2.88 16.11 -4.37
N CYS A 54 1.64 15.65 -4.24
CA CYS A 54 1.21 14.35 -4.75
C CYS A 54 -0.27 14.39 -5.17
N TYR A 55 -0.76 13.30 -5.74
CA TYR A 55 -2.16 13.13 -6.08
C TYR A 55 -2.62 11.68 -5.90
N GLY A 56 -3.94 11.50 -5.85
CA GLY A 56 -4.58 10.19 -5.75
C GLY A 56 -6.00 10.30 -5.22
N SER A 57 -6.51 9.23 -4.60
CA SER A 57 -7.83 9.27 -3.96
C SER A 57 -7.77 9.91 -2.56
N ALA A 58 -8.87 10.54 -2.17
CA ALA A 58 -9.04 11.16 -0.85
C ALA A 58 -8.94 10.16 0.31
N GLN A 59 -9.13 8.86 0.08
CA GLN A 59 -8.95 7.80 1.07
C GLN A 59 -7.68 6.97 0.84
N SER A 60 -6.73 7.44 0.04
CA SER A 60 -5.52 6.67 -0.24
C SER A 60 -4.62 6.55 0.99
N ASN A 61 -4.03 5.36 1.21
CA ASN A 61 -3.00 5.16 2.23
C ASN A 61 -1.74 6.03 1.97
N ALA A 62 -1.53 6.43 0.71
CA ALA A 62 -0.43 7.32 0.32
C ALA A 62 -0.63 8.76 0.83
N LEU A 63 -1.86 9.30 0.76
CA LEU A 63 -2.19 10.62 1.31
C LEU A 63 -1.80 10.72 2.79
N TYR A 64 -2.28 9.79 3.62
CA TYR A 64 -1.99 9.80 5.05
C TYR A 64 -0.49 9.65 5.34
N SER A 65 0.19 8.75 4.62
CA SER A 65 1.63 8.52 4.81
C SER A 65 2.48 9.72 4.37
N LEU A 66 2.11 10.40 3.28
CA LEU A 66 2.80 11.62 2.84
C LEU A 66 2.52 12.79 3.77
N ALA A 67 1.33 12.87 4.37
CA ALA A 67 1.02 13.89 5.37
C ALA A 67 1.91 13.72 6.61
N ALA A 68 2.09 12.47 7.05
CA ALA A 68 2.99 12.15 8.16
C ALA A 68 4.46 12.46 7.81
N LEU A 69 4.91 12.10 6.60
CA LEU A 69 6.25 12.44 6.13
C LEU A 69 6.48 13.96 6.11
N ALA A 70 5.55 14.71 5.52
CA ALA A 70 5.64 16.16 5.43
C ALA A 70 5.71 16.79 6.83
N ARG A 71 4.87 16.33 7.75
CA ARG A 71 4.89 16.76 9.16
C ARG A 71 6.23 16.50 9.85
N ILE A 72 6.84 15.33 9.60
CA ILE A 72 8.17 14.97 10.15
C ILE A 72 9.27 15.86 9.57
N LYS A 73 9.20 16.18 8.28
CA LYS A 73 10.20 16.99 7.56
C LYS A 73 9.99 18.50 7.73
N GLY A 74 8.87 18.93 8.31
CA GLY A 74 8.49 20.33 8.37
C GLY A 74 8.04 20.90 7.01
N TRP A 75 7.58 20.05 6.10
CA TRP A 75 7.05 20.44 4.80
C TRP A 75 5.54 20.62 4.83
N GLN A 76 5.02 21.44 3.91
CA GLN A 76 3.60 21.46 3.59
C GLN A 76 3.28 20.34 2.60
N LEU A 77 2.25 19.54 2.86
CA LEU A 77 1.70 18.64 1.83
C LEU A 77 0.60 19.35 1.05
N GLU A 78 0.73 19.42 -0.27
CA GLU A 78 -0.37 19.65 -1.21
C GLU A 78 -0.75 18.31 -1.87
N PHE A 79 -1.98 17.86 -1.65
CA PHE A 79 -2.47 16.60 -2.19
C PHE A 79 -3.69 16.81 -3.06
N TYR A 80 -3.53 16.58 -4.36
CA TYR A 80 -4.59 16.81 -5.34
C TYR A 80 -5.45 15.55 -5.52
N VAL A 81 -6.75 15.72 -5.52
CA VAL A 81 -7.72 14.66 -5.76
C VAL A 81 -8.68 15.06 -6.86
N ASP A 82 -9.18 14.08 -7.62
CA ASP A 82 -10.15 14.35 -8.69
C ASP A 82 -11.45 14.96 -8.14
N HIS A 83 -11.97 14.42 -7.04
CA HIS A 83 -13.15 14.93 -6.36
C HIS A 83 -13.18 14.53 -4.88
N ILE A 84 -13.64 15.44 -4.02
CA ILE A 84 -13.99 15.16 -2.63
C ILE A 84 -15.50 15.25 -2.48
N ALA A 85 -16.14 14.14 -2.14
CA ALA A 85 -17.58 14.12 -1.94
C ALA A 85 -18.00 15.10 -0.81
N PRO A 86 -19.10 15.85 -0.95
CA PRO A 86 -19.52 16.84 0.05
C PRO A 86 -19.66 16.27 1.47
N TRP A 87 -20.19 15.04 1.60
CA TRP A 87 -20.32 14.37 2.88
C TRP A 87 -18.96 14.09 3.54
N GLN A 88 -17.91 13.85 2.75
CA GLN A 88 -16.56 13.58 3.24
C GLN A 88 -15.90 14.87 3.77
N LYS A 89 -16.21 16.02 3.17
CA LYS A 89 -15.79 17.34 3.70
C LYS A 89 -16.49 17.66 5.01
N GLN A 90 -17.80 17.40 5.09
CA GLN A 90 -18.60 17.69 6.29
C GLN A 90 -18.29 16.74 7.44
N ARG A 91 -17.97 15.48 7.15
CA ARG A 91 -17.64 14.46 8.15
C ARG A 91 -16.37 13.70 7.73
N PRO A 92 -15.18 14.32 7.90
CA PRO A 92 -13.92 13.68 7.59
C PRO A 92 -13.76 12.37 8.38
N THR A 93 -13.35 11.30 7.69
CA THR A 93 -13.08 9.98 8.29
C THR A 93 -11.88 9.31 7.64
N GLY A 94 -11.27 8.32 8.31
CA GLY A 94 -10.19 7.51 7.76
C GLY A 94 -8.97 8.32 7.35
N ASN A 95 -8.34 7.93 6.24
CA ASN A 95 -7.11 8.54 5.73
C ASN A 95 -7.28 10.04 5.42
N TYR A 96 -8.46 10.44 4.92
CA TYR A 96 -8.76 11.85 4.66
C TYR A 96 -8.68 12.69 5.93
N ARG A 97 -9.38 12.26 7.00
CA ARG A 97 -9.34 12.92 8.30
C ARG A 97 -7.92 12.94 8.86
N GLY A 98 -7.27 11.77 8.92
CA GLY A 98 -5.93 11.66 9.49
C GLY A 98 -4.90 12.54 8.78
N ALA A 99 -5.04 12.75 7.47
CA ALA A 99 -4.18 13.66 6.73
C ALA A 99 -4.46 15.14 7.05
N LEU A 100 -5.73 15.53 7.21
CA LEU A 100 -6.10 16.88 7.67
C LEU A 100 -5.56 17.16 9.07
N ASP A 101 -5.67 16.19 9.99
CA ASP A 101 -5.15 16.30 11.37
C ASP A 101 -3.62 16.50 11.40
N LEU A 102 -2.93 15.99 10.37
CA LEU A 102 -1.48 16.17 10.17
C LEU A 102 -1.11 17.46 9.42
N GLY A 103 -2.09 18.28 9.03
CA GLY A 103 -1.90 19.57 8.36
C GLY A 103 -1.81 19.50 6.83
N ALA A 104 -2.24 18.40 6.20
CA ALA A 104 -2.25 18.31 4.74
C ALA A 104 -3.25 19.28 4.10
N HIS A 105 -2.86 19.92 2.99
CA HIS A 105 -3.75 20.66 2.11
C HIS A 105 -4.28 19.72 1.03
N ILE A 106 -5.54 19.30 1.18
CA ILE A 106 -6.18 18.37 0.24
C ILE A 106 -7.08 19.16 -0.72
N LEU A 107 -6.76 19.11 -2.00
CA LEU A 107 -7.26 20.02 -3.02
C LEU A 107 -8.12 19.28 -4.06
N ASP A 108 -9.38 19.68 -4.20
CA ASP A 108 -10.32 19.14 -5.19
C ASP A 108 -10.10 19.82 -6.56
N VAL A 109 -9.63 19.07 -7.54
CA VAL A 109 -9.29 19.61 -8.86
C VAL A 109 -10.52 20.13 -9.62
N ARG A 110 -11.71 19.55 -9.39
CA ARG A 110 -12.95 20.03 -10.02
C ARG A 110 -13.44 21.36 -9.45
N GLU A 111 -12.99 21.73 -8.25
CA GLU A 111 -13.26 23.05 -7.67
C GLU A 111 -12.20 24.08 -8.10
N LEU A 112 -10.99 23.63 -8.40
CA LEU A 112 -9.88 24.50 -8.81
C LEU A 112 -9.85 24.81 -10.32
N SER A 113 -10.44 23.96 -11.15
CA SER A 113 -10.46 24.11 -12.61
C SER A 113 -11.86 23.91 -13.16
N SER A 114 -12.28 24.80 -14.05
CA SER A 114 -13.53 24.66 -14.81
C SER A 114 -13.44 23.61 -15.91
N ALA A 115 -12.22 23.23 -16.33
CA ALA A 115 -11.98 22.16 -17.28
C ALA A 115 -11.83 20.82 -16.55
N ALA A 116 -12.52 19.78 -17.04
CA ALA A 116 -12.34 18.41 -16.55
C ALA A 116 -10.90 17.96 -16.83
N MET A 117 -10.10 17.81 -15.77
CA MET A 117 -8.67 17.53 -15.87
C MET A 117 -8.26 16.52 -14.80
N HIS A 118 -7.39 15.59 -15.17
CA HIS A 118 -6.83 14.65 -14.21
C HIS A 118 -5.86 15.39 -13.26
N PRO A 119 -5.79 15.04 -11.95
CA PRO A 119 -4.92 15.74 -11.00
C PRO A 119 -3.45 15.85 -11.42
N ARG A 120 -2.91 14.82 -12.07
CA ARG A 120 -1.57 14.85 -12.66
C ARG A 120 -1.40 16.01 -13.65
N ASP A 121 -2.37 16.18 -14.54
CA ASP A 121 -2.33 17.19 -15.59
C ASP A 121 -2.53 18.58 -15.00
N TYR A 122 -3.34 18.71 -13.94
CA TYR A 122 -3.47 19.96 -13.19
C TYR A 122 -2.14 20.37 -12.57
N ILE A 123 -1.44 19.41 -11.95
CA ILE A 123 -0.12 19.67 -11.34
C ILE A 123 0.87 20.16 -12.40
N THR A 124 0.94 19.50 -13.55
CA THR A 124 1.95 19.83 -14.58
C THR A 124 1.61 21.07 -15.41
N GLN A 125 0.33 21.31 -15.71
CA GLN A 125 -0.08 22.37 -16.63
C GLN A 125 -0.47 23.66 -15.92
N ILE A 126 -1.03 23.58 -14.71
CA ILE A 126 -1.62 24.73 -14.00
C ILE A 126 -0.83 25.07 -12.74
N ARG A 127 -0.64 24.11 -11.82
CA ARG A 127 0.08 24.36 -10.55
C ARG A 127 1.56 24.69 -10.76
N GLN A 128 2.20 24.06 -11.76
CA GLN A 128 3.59 24.27 -12.19
C GLN A 128 4.57 24.45 -11.01
N PRO A 129 4.89 23.37 -10.27
CA PRO A 129 5.71 23.44 -9.07
C PRO A 129 7.11 24.03 -9.33
N GLY A 130 7.57 24.92 -8.45
CA GLY A 130 8.91 25.51 -8.48
C GLY A 130 9.98 24.63 -7.80
N ASP A 131 11.19 25.17 -7.66
CA ASP A 131 12.36 24.47 -7.11
C ASP A 131 12.19 24.10 -5.62
N GLU A 132 11.29 24.78 -4.91
CA GLU A 132 10.95 24.50 -3.51
C GLU A 132 9.99 23.31 -3.32
N CYS A 133 9.49 22.75 -4.44
CA CYS A 133 8.50 21.69 -4.45
C CYS A 133 9.11 20.33 -4.84
N LEU A 134 8.74 19.29 -4.09
CA LEU A 134 9.03 17.91 -4.45
C LEU A 134 7.75 17.21 -4.91
N VAL A 135 7.70 16.78 -6.17
CA VAL A 135 6.55 16.06 -6.74
C VAL A 135 6.75 14.55 -6.66
N VAL A 136 5.81 13.84 -6.05
CA VAL A 136 5.80 12.38 -5.93
C VAL A 136 4.63 11.80 -6.74
N PRO A 137 4.84 10.75 -7.56
CA PRO A 137 3.77 10.15 -8.36
C PRO A 137 2.76 9.40 -7.50
N GLU A 138 1.59 9.14 -8.08
CA GLU A 138 0.48 8.47 -7.39
C GLU A 138 0.93 7.19 -6.67
N GLY A 139 0.52 7.12 -5.41
CA GLY A 139 0.76 5.97 -4.56
C GLY A 139 2.23 5.74 -4.22
N GLY A 140 3.18 6.59 -4.63
CA GLY A 140 4.63 6.41 -4.49
C GLY A 140 5.20 5.36 -5.43
N ARG A 141 4.70 5.30 -6.67
CA ARG A 141 5.21 4.38 -7.70
C ARG A 141 6.37 5.06 -8.43
N SER A 142 7.59 4.85 -7.93
CA SER A 142 8.78 5.49 -8.47
C SER A 142 10.03 4.66 -8.19
N ARG A 143 11.16 4.98 -8.85
CA ARG A 143 12.44 4.27 -8.66
C ARG A 143 13.02 4.49 -7.28
N GLU A 144 12.75 5.65 -6.67
CA GLU A 144 13.19 6.01 -5.33
C GLU A 144 12.62 5.08 -4.25
N ALA A 145 11.51 4.39 -4.55
CA ALA A 145 10.91 3.39 -3.67
C ALA A 145 11.77 2.13 -3.51
N GLU A 146 12.62 1.81 -4.50
CA GLU A 146 13.41 0.58 -4.52
C GLU A 146 14.31 0.46 -3.29
N ALA A 147 14.97 1.55 -2.89
CA ALA A 147 15.93 1.52 -1.79
C ALA A 147 15.32 1.04 -0.47
N GLY A 148 14.11 1.51 -0.13
CA GLY A 148 13.44 1.11 1.10
C GLY A 148 12.74 -0.24 1.02
N VAL A 149 12.27 -0.66 -0.16
CA VAL A 149 11.73 -2.02 -0.36
C VAL A 149 12.86 -3.06 -0.37
N ARG A 150 14.02 -2.73 -0.93
CA ARG A 150 15.23 -3.56 -0.83
C ARG A 150 15.64 -3.75 0.62
N GLN A 151 15.54 -2.71 1.45
CA GLN A 151 15.78 -2.85 2.89
C GLN A 151 14.84 -3.87 3.53
N LEU A 152 13.54 -3.86 3.19
CA LEU A 152 12.60 -4.90 3.61
C LEU A 152 13.05 -6.30 3.13
N GLY A 153 13.44 -6.44 1.86
CA GLY A 153 13.96 -7.71 1.34
C GLY A 153 15.18 -8.21 2.12
N MET A 154 16.13 -7.34 2.45
CA MET A 154 17.30 -7.69 3.27
C MET A 154 16.91 -8.10 4.70
N GLU A 155 15.92 -7.46 5.30
CA GLU A 155 15.37 -7.88 6.60
C GLU A 155 14.79 -9.30 6.52
N LEU A 156 14.04 -9.61 5.47
CA LEU A 156 13.47 -10.95 5.26
C LEU A 156 14.55 -12.00 5.04
N LEU A 157 15.58 -11.71 4.24
CA LEU A 157 16.72 -12.61 4.02
C LEU A 157 17.48 -12.89 5.31
N SER A 158 17.71 -11.85 6.12
CA SER A 158 18.38 -12.01 7.43
C SER A 158 17.56 -12.88 8.38
N TRP A 159 16.23 -12.71 8.40
CA TRP A 159 15.34 -13.50 9.23
C TRP A 159 15.23 -14.96 8.74
N ALA A 160 15.03 -15.16 7.44
CA ALA A 160 14.80 -16.48 6.84
C ALA A 160 15.98 -17.44 7.07
N ARG A 161 17.21 -16.93 7.08
CA ARG A 161 18.45 -17.69 7.35
C ARG A 161 18.40 -18.54 8.62
N PHE A 162 17.68 -18.11 9.64
CA PHE A 162 17.65 -18.78 10.94
C PHE A 162 16.31 -19.43 11.27
N GLN A 163 15.24 -19.06 10.57
CA GLN A 163 13.87 -19.38 10.97
C GLN A 163 13.16 -20.32 10.01
N VAL A 164 13.63 -20.45 8.77
CA VAL A 164 12.90 -21.15 7.71
C VAL A 164 13.67 -22.39 7.26
N LYS A 165 12.99 -23.55 7.29
CA LYS A 165 13.56 -24.86 6.91
C LYS A 165 13.07 -25.38 5.56
N GLN A 166 11.98 -24.81 5.04
CA GLN A 166 11.36 -25.17 3.76
C GLN A 166 11.49 -24.00 2.78
N PRO A 167 11.23 -24.16 1.48
CA PRO A 167 11.20 -23.04 0.56
C PRO A 167 10.26 -21.92 1.04
N LEU A 168 10.76 -20.68 1.12
CA LEU A 168 9.98 -19.52 1.54
C LEU A 168 9.28 -18.89 0.34
N VAL A 169 8.00 -18.55 0.51
CA VAL A 169 7.23 -17.69 -0.40
C VAL A 169 6.83 -16.42 0.36
N VAL A 170 6.86 -15.27 -0.32
CA VAL A 170 6.42 -13.99 0.26
C VAL A 170 5.20 -13.47 -0.48
N ALA A 171 4.14 -13.10 0.24
CA ALA A 171 2.87 -12.67 -0.33
C ALA A 171 2.47 -11.26 0.12
N LEU A 172 1.90 -10.47 -0.80
CA LEU A 172 1.35 -9.14 -0.55
C LEU A 172 0.35 -8.71 -1.64
N PRO A 173 -0.73 -7.98 -1.33
CA PRO A 173 -1.58 -7.37 -2.35
C PRO A 173 -0.87 -6.24 -3.10
N ALA A 174 -1.31 -5.93 -4.34
CA ALA A 174 -0.81 -4.80 -5.11
C ALA A 174 -1.92 -3.90 -5.65
N GLY A 175 -1.78 -2.60 -5.36
CA GLY A 175 -2.43 -1.53 -6.13
C GLY A 175 -1.57 -1.10 -7.33
N THR A 176 -0.56 -0.27 -7.07
CA THR A 176 0.38 0.22 -8.09
C THR A 176 1.61 -0.67 -8.32
N GLY A 177 1.76 -1.76 -7.56
CA GLY A 177 2.74 -2.81 -7.82
C GLY A 177 4.18 -2.59 -7.32
N ALA A 178 4.64 -1.35 -7.15
CA ALA A 178 6.05 -1.06 -6.87
C ALA A 178 6.67 -1.86 -5.70
N THR A 179 5.92 -2.09 -4.62
CA THR A 179 6.41 -2.88 -3.48
C THR A 179 6.63 -4.35 -3.85
N ALA A 180 5.67 -4.99 -4.51
CA ALA A 180 5.80 -6.39 -4.92
C ALA A 180 6.94 -6.56 -5.94
N LEU A 181 7.08 -5.63 -6.87
CA LEU A 181 8.13 -5.65 -7.89
C LEU A 181 9.54 -5.57 -7.30
N TYR A 182 9.82 -4.54 -6.49
CA TYR A 182 11.16 -4.38 -5.92
C TYR A 182 11.49 -5.43 -4.87
N LEU A 183 10.47 -5.97 -4.19
CA LEU A 183 10.66 -7.09 -3.28
C LEU A 183 11.03 -8.36 -4.07
N HIS A 184 10.33 -8.63 -5.19
CA HIS A 184 10.67 -9.72 -6.12
C HIS A 184 12.10 -9.59 -6.63
N LYS A 185 12.49 -8.40 -7.13
CA LYS A 185 13.84 -8.12 -7.61
C LYS A 185 14.92 -8.40 -6.55
N THR A 186 14.62 -8.12 -5.28
CA THR A 186 15.55 -8.36 -4.16
C THR A 186 15.61 -9.84 -3.76
N LEU A 187 14.48 -10.53 -3.77
CA LEU A 187 14.34 -11.88 -3.20
C LEU A 187 14.58 -13.01 -4.21
N LYS A 188 14.25 -12.80 -5.48
CA LYS A 188 14.39 -13.80 -6.54
C LYS A 188 15.82 -14.35 -6.67
N PRO A 189 16.91 -13.54 -6.62
CA PRO A 189 18.27 -14.07 -6.67
C PRO A 189 18.61 -15.05 -5.54
N HIS A 190 17.82 -15.06 -4.47
CA HIS A 190 17.95 -15.96 -3.32
C HIS A 190 16.95 -17.13 -3.36
N GLY A 191 16.25 -17.34 -4.47
CA GLY A 191 15.30 -18.43 -4.64
C GLY A 191 13.99 -18.25 -3.88
N ILE A 192 13.67 -17.03 -3.43
CA ILE A 192 12.43 -16.73 -2.71
C ILE A 192 11.45 -16.10 -3.69
N GLU A 193 10.32 -16.78 -3.91
CA GLU A 193 9.25 -16.32 -4.79
C GLU A 193 8.41 -15.24 -4.11
N VAL A 194 7.92 -14.29 -4.91
CA VAL A 194 6.99 -13.25 -4.46
C VAL A 194 5.65 -13.41 -5.18
N LEU A 195 4.57 -13.48 -4.40
CA LEU A 195 3.19 -13.59 -4.85
C LEU A 195 2.46 -12.26 -4.64
N THR A 196 1.67 -11.85 -5.62
CA THR A 196 0.82 -10.66 -5.52
C THR A 196 -0.53 -10.85 -6.18
N CYS A 197 -1.53 -10.03 -5.84
CA CYS A 197 -2.79 -9.96 -6.59
C CYS A 197 -3.08 -8.51 -7.05
N PRO A 198 -3.76 -8.31 -8.19
CA PRO A 198 -4.05 -6.98 -8.73
C PRO A 198 -5.35 -6.43 -8.11
N CYS A 199 -5.26 -5.66 -7.02
CA CYS A 199 -6.45 -5.18 -6.30
C CYS A 199 -7.14 -4.00 -6.99
N VAL A 200 -6.39 -3.14 -7.69
CA VAL A 200 -6.93 -1.89 -8.27
C VAL A 200 -7.53 -2.09 -9.66
N SER A 201 -6.93 -2.97 -10.45
CA SER A 201 -7.34 -3.24 -11.83
C SER A 201 -6.99 -4.69 -12.18
N GLY A 202 -6.80 -5.02 -13.46
CA GLY A 202 -6.43 -6.36 -13.91
C GLY A 202 -4.93 -6.64 -13.89
N THR A 203 -4.60 -7.89 -14.23
CA THR A 203 -3.23 -8.39 -14.40
C THR A 203 -2.45 -7.58 -15.44
N GLU A 204 -3.07 -7.25 -16.56
CA GLU A 204 -2.46 -6.51 -17.67
C GLU A 204 -2.07 -5.10 -17.24
N TYR A 205 -2.95 -4.42 -16.49
CA TYR A 205 -2.62 -3.13 -15.89
C TYR A 205 -1.43 -3.27 -14.95
N LEU A 206 -1.44 -4.24 -14.03
CA LEU A 206 -0.35 -4.40 -13.07
C LEU A 206 1.00 -4.68 -13.77
N ARG A 207 1.00 -5.50 -14.84
CA ARG A 207 2.19 -5.75 -15.66
C ARG A 207 2.68 -4.47 -16.36
N HIS A 208 1.78 -3.67 -16.91
CA HIS A 208 2.14 -2.37 -17.50
C HIS A 208 2.81 -1.45 -16.47
N GLN A 209 2.30 -1.41 -15.24
CA GLN A 209 2.88 -0.62 -14.15
C GLN A 209 4.30 -1.08 -13.80
N PHE A 210 4.59 -2.39 -13.88
CA PHE A 210 5.95 -2.91 -13.70
C PHE A 210 6.89 -2.49 -14.83
N HIS A 211 6.41 -2.54 -16.08
CA HIS A 211 7.19 -2.12 -17.24
C HIS A 211 7.52 -0.62 -17.23
N GLU A 212 6.60 0.23 -16.77
CA GLU A 212 6.88 1.66 -16.58
C GLU A 212 7.98 1.94 -15.55
N LEU A 213 8.23 1.01 -14.61
CA LEU A 213 9.35 1.09 -13.67
C LEU A 213 10.68 0.56 -14.26
N GLY A 214 10.65 0.02 -15.49
CA GLY A 214 11.81 -0.49 -16.20
C GLY A 214 12.11 -1.96 -15.94
N GLU A 215 11.19 -2.70 -15.32
CA GLU A 215 11.40 -4.12 -14.98
C GLU A 215 10.56 -5.04 -15.88
N GLN A 216 11.20 -6.08 -16.41
CA GLN A 216 10.56 -7.11 -17.25
C GLN A 216 10.28 -8.40 -16.46
N ASP A 217 11.04 -8.62 -15.39
CA ASP A 217 10.89 -9.74 -14.48
C ASP A 217 10.07 -9.31 -13.27
N HIS A 218 8.96 -10.00 -13.02
CA HIS A 218 7.95 -9.56 -12.06
C HIS A 218 7.48 -10.72 -11.16
N PRO A 219 6.90 -10.42 -9.98
CA PRO A 219 6.33 -11.43 -9.10
C PRO A 219 5.24 -12.26 -9.80
N GLN A 220 4.92 -13.43 -9.24
CA GLN A 220 3.77 -14.21 -9.67
C GLN A 220 2.48 -13.46 -9.30
N ILE A 221 1.64 -13.22 -10.30
CA ILE A 221 0.34 -12.57 -10.11
C ILE A 221 -0.72 -13.67 -9.94
N LEU A 222 -1.32 -13.74 -8.76
CA LEU A 222 -2.48 -14.56 -8.45
C LEU A 222 -3.76 -13.80 -8.79
N THR A 223 -4.78 -14.54 -9.23
CA THR A 223 -6.09 -14.00 -9.57
C THR A 223 -7.20 -14.84 -8.94
N LEU A 224 -8.37 -14.23 -8.78
CA LEU A 224 -9.59 -14.97 -8.47
C LEU A 224 -10.20 -15.52 -9.77
N ASP A 225 -11.08 -16.51 -9.66
CA ASP A 225 -11.75 -17.13 -10.82
C ASP A 225 -12.73 -16.17 -11.52
N HIS A 226 -13.09 -15.07 -10.86
CA HIS A 226 -14.01 -14.06 -11.37
C HIS A 226 -13.42 -12.65 -11.27
N LYS A 227 -13.93 -11.76 -12.11
CA LYS A 227 -13.53 -10.36 -12.12
C LYS A 227 -13.85 -9.70 -10.77
N HIS A 228 -12.81 -9.19 -10.13
CA HIS A 228 -12.89 -8.36 -8.94
C HIS A 228 -12.77 -6.88 -9.36
N HIS A 229 -13.46 -5.99 -8.65
CA HIS A 229 -13.52 -4.57 -9.01
C HIS A 229 -13.14 -3.77 -7.79
N PHE A 230 -12.14 -2.91 -7.94
CA PHE A 230 -11.61 -2.11 -6.84
C PHE A 230 -12.70 -1.27 -6.16
N GLY A 231 -12.74 -1.33 -4.82
CA GLY A 231 -13.69 -0.58 -4.00
C GLY A 231 -15.14 -1.05 -4.06
N LYS A 232 -15.47 -2.08 -4.87
CA LYS A 232 -16.78 -2.76 -4.83
C LYS A 232 -16.83 -3.67 -3.60
N LEU A 233 -17.99 -3.69 -2.96
CA LEU A 233 -18.23 -4.45 -1.73
C LEU A 233 -18.65 -5.88 -2.05
N TYR A 234 -17.80 -6.85 -1.72
CA TYR A 234 -18.06 -8.28 -1.87
C TYR A 234 -18.24 -8.94 -0.50
N ARG A 235 -19.29 -9.75 -0.35
CA ARG A 235 -19.57 -10.42 0.93
C ARG A 235 -18.42 -11.34 1.35
N ASP A 236 -17.78 -11.99 0.39
CA ASP A 236 -16.65 -12.89 0.66
C ASP A 236 -15.41 -12.14 1.15
N ASP A 237 -15.14 -10.94 0.64
CA ASP A 237 -14.04 -10.09 1.15
C ASP A 237 -14.32 -9.70 2.60
N TYR A 238 -15.57 -9.32 2.90
CA TYR A 238 -15.95 -8.93 4.25
C TYR A 238 -15.81 -10.09 5.25
N ARG A 239 -16.30 -11.28 4.87
CA ARG A 239 -16.16 -12.49 5.68
C ARG A 239 -14.71 -12.91 5.86
N THR A 240 -13.90 -12.82 4.80
CA THR A 240 -12.46 -13.12 4.88
C THR A 240 -11.78 -12.16 5.86
N TRP A 241 -12.10 -10.87 5.80
CA TRP A 241 -11.56 -9.88 6.73
C TRP A 241 -11.96 -10.13 8.19
N GLN A 242 -13.24 -10.43 8.45
CA GLN A 242 -13.73 -10.79 9.78
C GLN A 242 -13.03 -12.05 10.30
N ALA A 243 -12.96 -13.11 9.50
CA ALA A 243 -12.31 -14.36 9.87
C ALA A 243 -10.80 -14.20 10.10
N LEU A 244 -10.12 -13.34 9.34
CA LEU A 244 -8.72 -12.98 9.60
C LEU A 244 -8.57 -12.35 10.98
N LEU A 245 -9.40 -11.36 11.31
CA LEU A 245 -9.38 -10.74 12.64
C LEU A 245 -9.64 -11.77 13.74
N ASP A 246 -10.69 -12.57 13.60
CA ASP A 246 -11.11 -13.56 14.61
C ASP A 246 -10.07 -14.67 14.83
N GLN A 247 -9.33 -15.08 13.79
CA GLN A 247 -8.37 -16.19 13.87
C GLN A 247 -6.94 -15.75 14.19
N THR A 248 -6.60 -14.47 13.97
CA THR A 248 -5.23 -13.97 14.13
C THR A 248 -5.07 -12.90 15.21
N ASP A 249 -6.18 -12.34 15.72
CA ASP A 249 -6.21 -11.16 16.58
C ASP A 249 -5.48 -9.94 15.97
N VAL A 250 -5.38 -9.90 14.63
CA VAL A 250 -4.74 -8.82 13.88
C VAL A 250 -5.73 -8.22 12.90
N GLU A 251 -5.88 -6.89 12.96
CA GLU A 251 -6.67 -6.15 12.00
C GLU A 251 -5.89 -5.90 10.71
N PHE A 252 -6.44 -6.38 9.58
CA PHE A 252 -5.91 -6.16 8.23
C PHE A 252 -6.61 -5.00 7.51
N ASP A 253 -6.06 -4.51 6.40
CA ASP A 253 -6.71 -3.53 5.52
C ASP A 253 -7.86 -4.20 4.75
N LEU A 254 -9.09 -3.72 4.95
CA LEU A 254 -10.31 -4.29 4.40
C LEU A 254 -10.47 -4.10 2.87
N LEU A 255 -9.66 -3.24 2.26
CA LEU A 255 -9.73 -2.94 0.82
C LEU A 255 -8.77 -3.80 0.00
N TYR A 256 -7.61 -4.19 0.55
CA TYR A 256 -6.56 -4.89 -0.17
C TYR A 256 -6.35 -6.33 0.31
N ASP A 257 -6.24 -6.56 1.61
CA ASP A 257 -5.78 -7.83 2.16
C ASP A 257 -6.76 -9.00 1.93
N PRO A 258 -8.10 -8.82 2.04
CA PRO A 258 -9.05 -9.92 1.83
C PRO A 258 -8.95 -10.56 0.46
N MET A 259 -8.76 -9.77 -0.60
CA MET A 259 -8.60 -10.29 -1.95
C MET A 259 -7.35 -11.17 -2.06
N MET A 260 -6.23 -10.72 -1.48
CA MET A 260 -5.00 -11.50 -1.50
C MET A 260 -5.15 -12.81 -0.72
N TRP A 261 -5.79 -12.77 0.44
CA TRP A 261 -6.05 -13.96 1.24
C TRP A 261 -6.95 -14.96 0.52
N ARG A 262 -7.98 -14.50 -0.19
CA ARG A 262 -8.78 -15.38 -1.05
C ARG A 262 -7.97 -16.04 -2.17
N CYS A 263 -7.03 -15.32 -2.78
CA CYS A 263 -6.08 -15.91 -3.73
C CYS A 263 -5.15 -16.94 -3.06
N LEU A 264 -4.69 -16.67 -1.84
CA LEU A 264 -3.79 -17.56 -1.10
C LEU A 264 -4.48 -18.84 -0.65
N LEU A 265 -5.76 -18.80 -0.26
CA LEU A 265 -6.55 -20.00 0.04
C LEU A 265 -6.49 -20.99 -1.13
N ASN A 266 -6.76 -20.51 -2.35
CA ASN A 266 -6.69 -21.33 -3.56
C ASN A 266 -5.25 -21.80 -3.86
N TRP A 267 -4.27 -20.91 -3.77
CA TRP A 267 -2.87 -21.21 -4.09
C TRP A 267 -2.25 -22.23 -3.13
N TYR A 268 -2.56 -22.15 -1.83
CA TYR A 268 -1.91 -22.95 -0.79
C TYR A 268 -2.23 -24.45 -0.90
N HIS A 269 -3.41 -24.82 -1.42
CA HIS A 269 -3.80 -26.22 -1.60
C HIS A 269 -2.75 -27.04 -2.37
N ALA A 270 -2.08 -26.43 -3.35
CA ALA A 270 -1.05 -27.06 -4.17
C ALA A 270 0.40 -26.75 -3.74
N ASN A 271 0.61 -25.95 -2.68
CA ASN A 271 1.93 -25.44 -2.26
C ASN A 271 2.18 -25.63 -0.76
N ARG A 272 1.68 -26.73 -0.19
CA ARG A 272 1.79 -27.05 1.26
C ARG A 272 3.21 -27.36 1.71
N ASP A 273 4.12 -27.61 0.77
CA ASP A 273 5.55 -27.81 0.97
C ASP A 273 6.34 -26.50 1.13
N LYS A 274 5.68 -25.35 0.96
CA LYS A 274 6.29 -24.02 1.11
C LYS A 274 5.90 -23.36 2.43
N THR A 275 6.83 -22.63 3.02
CA THR A 275 6.55 -21.71 4.13
C THR A 275 6.00 -20.40 3.58
N LEU A 276 4.82 -19.97 4.04
CA LEU A 276 4.20 -18.71 3.66
C LEU A 276 4.60 -17.58 4.62
N LEU A 277 5.08 -16.47 4.07
CA LEU A 277 5.21 -15.20 4.77
C LEU A 277 4.36 -14.12 4.10
N TYR A 278 3.45 -13.52 4.85
CA TYR A 278 2.61 -12.42 4.40
C TYR A 278 3.18 -11.08 4.89
N ILE A 279 3.20 -10.06 4.02
CA ILE A 279 3.56 -8.69 4.41
C ILE A 279 2.30 -7.94 4.80
N HIS A 280 2.15 -7.61 6.08
CA HIS A 280 1.09 -6.72 6.54
C HIS A 280 1.40 -5.29 6.07
N GLN A 281 0.73 -4.83 5.01
CA GLN A 281 1.11 -3.60 4.31
C GLN A 281 0.64 -2.31 5.00
N GLY A 282 -0.02 -2.41 6.15
CA GLY A 282 -0.64 -1.28 6.84
C GLY A 282 -1.99 -0.95 6.22
N GLY A 283 -2.41 0.32 6.28
CA GLY A 283 -3.68 0.77 5.67
C GLY A 283 -4.92 0.66 6.55
N ILE A 284 -4.75 0.21 7.79
CA ILE A 284 -5.82 -0.04 8.77
C ILE A 284 -6.72 1.20 8.99
N LEU A 285 -6.15 2.42 8.98
CA LEU A 285 -6.94 3.65 9.11
C LEU A 285 -8.03 3.79 8.04
N GLY A 286 -7.83 3.20 6.85
CA GLY A 286 -8.83 3.15 5.78
C GLY A 286 -10.11 2.40 6.18
N ASN A 287 -10.03 1.46 7.13
CA ASN A 287 -11.15 0.66 7.62
C ASN A 287 -12.25 1.54 8.23
N GLU A 288 -11.92 2.68 8.87
CA GLU A 288 -12.91 3.62 9.40
C GLU A 288 -13.91 4.09 8.33
N SER A 289 -13.47 4.18 7.08
CA SER A 289 -14.30 4.59 5.94
C SER A 289 -14.94 3.41 5.20
N MET A 290 -14.28 2.25 5.20
CA MET A 290 -14.69 1.06 4.46
C MET A 290 -15.68 0.19 5.24
N LEU A 291 -15.43 -0.06 6.53
CA LEU A 291 -16.25 -0.94 7.36
C LEU A 291 -17.71 -0.49 7.43
N PRO A 292 -18.05 0.80 7.65
CA PRO A 292 -19.45 1.23 7.64
C PRO A 292 -20.16 1.02 6.31
N ARG A 293 -19.42 0.96 5.19
CA ARG A 293 -20.01 0.66 3.87
C ARG A 293 -20.41 -0.80 3.77
N TYR A 294 -19.59 -1.70 4.29
CA TYR A 294 -19.86 -3.13 4.36
C TYR A 294 -21.04 -3.44 5.29
N GLN A 295 -21.01 -2.88 6.51
CA GLN A 295 -22.08 -3.05 7.50
C GLN A 295 -23.43 -2.64 6.91
N ARG A 296 -23.55 -1.42 6.34
CA ARG A 296 -24.80 -0.98 5.68
C ARG A 296 -25.32 -1.88 4.56
N LYS A 297 -24.46 -2.70 3.95
CA LYS A 297 -24.82 -3.54 2.81
C LYS A 297 -25.14 -4.99 3.21
N PHE A 298 -24.47 -5.51 4.24
CA PHE A 298 -24.51 -6.95 4.56
C PHE A 298 -24.92 -7.29 5.99
N ASP A 299 -24.99 -6.29 6.87
CA ASP A 299 -25.52 -6.37 8.24
C ASP A 299 -26.87 -5.66 8.31
#